data_AF-A0AAZ1XFI5-F1
#
_entry.id   AF-A0AAZ1XFI5-F1
#
_cell.length_a   1.000
_cell.length_b   1.000
_cell.length_c   1.000
_cell.angle_alpha   90.00
_cell.angle_beta   90.00
_cell.angle_gamma   90.00
#
_symmetry.space_group_name_H-M   'P 1'
#
loop_
_entity.id
_entity.type
_entity.pdbx_description
1 polymer ?
#
loop_
_entity_poly.entity_id
_entity_poly.type
_entity_poly.pdbx_seq_one_letter_code
_entity_poly.pdbx_strand_id
1 'polypeptide(L)'
;MMKMMMKMFCRTDQQSICYLCSVDEHKGHDTVSAAAERTERQRELEVSRQNIQQRIQDREKDVKQLQQEVEAINQSSDQTVEHSEKIFTELIHLIQKRSSDVKQQIRSQQETEDLTQI
;
A
#
# COMPACT_ATOMS: atom_id res chain seq x y z
N MET A 1 -3.10 -15.32 61.34
CA MET A 1 -3.68 -14.97 60.01
C MET A 1 -2.93 -13.76 59.45
N MET A 2 -2.62 -13.76 58.15
CA MET A 2 -2.06 -12.65 57.33
C MET A 2 -0.60 -12.20 57.53
N LYS A 3 0.36 -13.12 57.42
CA LYS A 3 1.73 -12.78 56.95
C LYS A 3 1.91 -13.32 55.53
N MET A 4 1.07 -12.86 54.61
CA MET A 4 1.19 -13.14 53.18
C MET A 4 2.42 -12.36 52.68
N MET A 5 3.40 -13.01 52.06
CA MET A 5 4.58 -12.37 51.45
C MET A 5 4.14 -11.14 50.63
N MET A 6 4.38 -9.91 51.14
CA MET A 6 4.22 -8.70 50.33
C MET A 6 5.22 -8.77 49.19
N LYS A 7 4.70 -8.93 47.96
CA LYS A 7 5.48 -8.90 46.73
C LYS A 7 5.63 -7.45 46.30
N MET A 8 6.88 -7.01 46.23
CA MET A 8 7.28 -5.71 45.69
C MET A 8 7.78 -5.89 44.26
N PHE A 9 7.91 -4.80 43.53
CA PHE A 9 8.55 -4.77 42.23
C PHE A 9 9.63 -3.70 42.26
N CYS A 10 10.87 -4.09 41.94
CA CYS A 10 11.97 -3.17 41.75
C CYS A 10 11.97 -2.72 40.29
N ARG A 11 11.74 -1.43 40.04
CA ARG A 11 11.74 -0.83 38.70
C ARG A 11 13.14 -0.69 38.13
N THR A 12 14.11 -0.37 38.98
CA THR A 12 15.52 -0.27 38.60
C THR A 12 16.02 -1.58 37.99
N ASP A 13 15.67 -2.71 38.61
CA ASP A 13 16.11 -4.05 38.17
C ASP A 13 15.03 -4.82 37.39
N GLN A 14 13.85 -4.22 37.20
CA GLN A 14 12.68 -4.80 36.52
C GLN A 14 12.27 -6.20 36.99
N GLN A 15 12.25 -6.43 38.30
CA GLN A 15 11.96 -7.74 38.88
C GLN A 15 11.01 -7.70 40.07
N SER A 16 10.25 -8.80 40.23
CA SER A 16 9.42 -9.02 41.42
C SER A 16 10.28 -9.54 42.56
N ILE A 17 10.25 -8.85 43.70
CA ILE A 17 11.05 -9.17 44.88
C ILE A 17 10.15 -9.32 46.12
N CYS A 18 10.66 -9.94 47.17
CA CYS A 18 9.97 -9.94 48.46
C CYS A 18 10.27 -8.64 49.22
N TYR A 19 9.47 -8.34 50.25
CA TYR A 19 9.69 -7.17 51.10
C TYR A 19 11.10 -7.13 51.74
N LEU A 20 11.66 -8.27 52.17
CA LEU A 20 13.00 -8.30 52.78
C LEU A 20 14.09 -7.86 51.78
N CYS A 21 14.04 -8.38 50.55
CA CYS A 21 14.95 -7.97 49.48
C CYS A 21 14.83 -6.46 49.19
N SER A 22 13.64 -5.85 49.31
CA SER A 22 13.47 -4.39 49.09
C SER A 22 14.19 -3.50 50.11
N VAL A 23 14.41 -3.99 51.34
CA VAL A 23 15.06 -3.22 52.40
C VAL A 23 16.52 -3.58 52.62
N ASP A 24 17.00 -4.64 51.97
CA ASP A 24 18.38 -5.13 52.03
C ASP A 24 19.07 -5.02 50.66
N GLU A 25 19.02 -6.08 49.84
CA GLU A 25 19.68 -6.15 48.52
C GLU A 25 19.30 -5.02 47.56
N HIS A 26 18.03 -4.59 47.55
CA HIS A 26 17.49 -3.54 46.68
C HIS A 26 17.28 -2.21 47.43
N LYS A 27 17.99 -2.00 48.54
CA LYS A 27 17.87 -0.78 49.33
C LYS A 27 18.27 0.44 48.51
N GLY A 28 17.36 1.41 48.42
CA GLY A 28 17.57 2.64 47.65
C GLY A 28 17.21 2.54 46.17
N HIS A 29 16.81 1.36 45.68
CA HIS A 29 16.23 1.24 44.34
C HIS A 29 14.80 1.76 44.32
N ASP A 30 14.31 2.10 43.11
CA ASP A 30 12.91 2.43 42.93
C ASP A 30 12.06 1.16 43.08
N THR A 31 11.37 1.04 44.21
CA THR A 31 10.54 -0.11 44.54
C THR A 31 9.12 0.31 44.82
N VAL A 32 8.17 -0.42 44.22
CA VAL A 32 6.73 -0.23 44.39
C VAL A 32 6.06 -1.54 44.76
N SER A 33 4.80 -1.51 45.19
CA SER A 33 4.06 -2.76 45.34
C SER A 33 3.87 -3.44 43.98
N ALA A 34 3.94 -4.77 43.93
CA ALA A 34 3.70 -5.49 42.69
C ALA A 34 2.28 -5.26 42.14
N ALA A 35 1.31 -4.94 42.99
CA ALA A 35 -0.04 -4.58 42.58
C ALA A 35 -0.08 -3.23 41.85
N ALA A 36 0.60 -2.20 42.38
CA ALA A 36 0.67 -0.89 41.75
C ALA A 36 1.36 -0.95 40.38
N GLU A 37 2.51 -1.64 40.30
CA GLU A 37 3.23 -1.83 39.03
C GLU A 37 2.37 -2.53 37.98
N ARG A 38 1.64 -3.60 38.37
CA ARG A 38 0.74 -4.30 37.45
C ARG A 38 -0.35 -3.38 36.91
N THR A 39 -0.98 -2.58 37.77
CA THR A 39 -2.02 -1.63 37.33
C THR A 39 -1.46 -0.61 36.34
N GLU A 40 -0.23 -0.14 36.54
CA GLU A 40 0.42 0.79 35.63
C GLU A 40 0.74 0.15 34.28
N ARG A 41 1.43 -0.99 34.28
CA ARG A 41 1.74 -1.72 33.05
C ARG A 41 0.49 -2.16 32.29
N GLN A 42 -0.58 -2.53 33.00
CA GLN A 42 -1.84 -2.90 32.38
C GLN A 42 -2.45 -1.71 31.63
N ARG A 43 -2.37 -0.50 32.18
CA ARG A 43 -2.84 0.72 31.52
C ARG A 43 -2.02 1.05 30.27
N GLU A 44 -0.70 0.94 30.36
CA GLU A 44 0.20 1.14 29.21
C GLU A 44 -0.10 0.14 28.08
N LEU A 45 -0.30 -1.13 28.44
CA LEU A 45 -0.68 -2.17 27.49
C LEU A 45 -2.03 -1.91 26.84
N GLU A 46 -3.00 -1.39 27.57
CA GLU A 46 -4.31 -1.04 27.03
C GLU A 46 -4.22 0.09 25.99
N VAL A 47 -3.46 1.16 26.31
CA VAL A 47 -3.19 2.26 25.36
C VAL A 47 -2.45 1.75 24.13
N SER A 48 -1.41 0.92 24.33
CA SER A 48 -0.65 0.32 23.23
C SER A 48 -1.54 -0.54 22.33
N ARG A 49 -2.44 -1.34 22.92
CA ARG A 49 -3.40 -2.17 22.19
C ARG A 49 -4.36 -1.32 21.36
N GLN A 50 -4.90 -0.24 21.91
CA GLN A 50 -5.77 0.69 21.17
C GLN A 50 -5.03 1.34 20.00
N ASN A 51 -3.79 1.80 20.21
CA ASN A 51 -2.96 2.37 19.15
C ASN A 51 -2.67 1.37 18.03
N ILE A 52 -2.37 0.12 18.37
CA ILE A 52 -2.14 -0.95 17.38
C ILE A 52 -3.43 -1.22 16.59
N GLN A 53 -4.59 -1.31 17.26
CA GLN A 53 -5.87 -1.53 16.60
C GLN A 53 -6.21 -0.39 15.63
N GLN A 54 -6.01 0.86 16.03
CA GLN A 54 -6.21 2.01 15.13
C GLN A 54 -5.30 1.94 13.91
N ARG A 55 -4.00 1.67 14.11
CA ARG A 55 -3.04 1.52 13.01
C ARG A 55 -3.41 0.38 12.06
N ILE A 56 -3.94 -0.73 12.56
CA ILE A 56 -4.40 -1.83 11.72
C ILE A 56 -5.57 -1.36 10.85
N GLN A 57 -6.58 -0.70 11.43
CA GLN A 57 -7.73 -0.18 10.69
C GLN A 57 -7.33 0.84 9.62
N ASP A 58 -6.42 1.76 9.96
CA ASP A 58 -5.90 2.74 9.02
C ASP A 58 -5.18 2.06 7.86
N ARG A 59 -4.34 1.05 8.14
CA ARG A 59 -3.63 0.28 7.10
C ARG A 59 -4.56 -0.58 6.25
N GLU A 60 -5.62 -1.14 6.82
CA GLU A 60 -6.65 -1.85 6.05
C GLU A 60 -7.37 -0.90 5.07
N LYS A 61 -7.59 0.36 5.47
CA LYS A 61 -8.15 1.39 4.59
C LYS A 61 -7.16 1.79 3.49
N ASP A 62 -5.88 2.00 3.85
CA ASP A 62 -4.83 2.32 2.88
C ASP A 62 -4.71 1.22 1.81
N VAL A 63 -4.73 -0.05 2.21
CA VAL A 63 -4.66 -1.20 1.28
C VAL A 63 -5.85 -1.19 0.30
N LYS A 64 -7.07 -0.93 0.79
CA LYS A 64 -8.25 -0.86 -0.09
C LYS A 64 -8.14 0.29 -1.10
N GLN A 65 -7.65 1.45 -0.66
CA GLN A 65 -7.45 2.58 -1.56
C GLN A 65 -6.39 2.26 -2.63
N LEU A 66 -5.25 1.69 -2.22
CA LEU A 66 -4.18 1.30 -3.16
C LEU A 66 -4.66 0.26 -4.18
N GLN A 67 -5.53 -0.68 -3.78
CA GLN A 67 -6.14 -1.63 -4.71
C GLN A 67 -6.99 -0.94 -5.78
N GLN A 68 -7.80 0.05 -5.40
CA GLN A 68 -8.60 0.85 -6.34
C GLN A 68 -7.72 1.68 -7.28
N GLU A 69 -6.63 2.27 -6.77
CA GLU A 69 -5.68 3.03 -7.59
C GLU A 69 -4.99 2.14 -8.62
N VAL A 70 -4.57 0.93 -8.24
CA VAL A 70 -3.97 -0.04 -9.17
C VAL A 70 -4.96 -0.46 -10.26
N GLU A 71 -6.21 -0.74 -9.90
CA GLU A 71 -7.26 -1.09 -10.88
C GLU A 71 -7.51 0.06 -11.86
N ALA A 72 -7.59 1.30 -11.37
CA ALA A 72 -7.75 2.49 -12.21
C ALA A 72 -6.58 2.70 -13.17
N ILE A 73 -5.34 2.47 -12.72
CA ILE A 73 -4.15 2.56 -13.56
C ILE A 73 -4.19 1.51 -14.68
N ASN A 74 -4.51 0.26 -14.34
CA ASN A 74 -4.60 -0.82 -15.33
C ASN A 74 -5.68 -0.51 -16.39
N GLN A 75 -6.87 -0.10 -15.96
CA GLN A 75 -7.95 0.29 -16.86
C GLN A 75 -7.54 1.45 -17.78
N SER A 76 -6.89 2.48 -17.23
CA SER A 76 -6.42 3.62 -18.01
C SER A 76 -5.33 3.23 -19.03
N SER A 77 -4.43 2.32 -18.63
CA SER A 77 -3.40 1.78 -19.53
C SER A 77 -4.03 1.03 -20.70
N ASP A 78 -4.96 0.12 -20.42
CA ASP A 78 -5.67 -0.67 -21.45
C ASP A 78 -6.43 0.24 -22.42
N GLN A 79 -7.14 1.25 -21.91
CA GLN A 79 -7.82 2.25 -22.73
C GLN A 79 -6.86 3.05 -23.63
N THR A 80 -5.67 3.38 -23.11
CA THR A 80 -4.65 4.13 -23.87
C THR A 80 -4.09 3.28 -25.01
N VAL A 81 -3.88 1.99 -24.76
CA VAL A 81 -3.45 1.03 -25.78
C VAL A 81 -4.53 0.89 -26.86
N GLU A 82 -5.79 0.62 -26.46
CA GLU A 82 -6.92 0.48 -27.39
C GLU A 82 -7.10 1.72 -28.27
N HIS A 83 -7.05 2.92 -27.66
CA HIS A 83 -7.16 4.18 -28.39
C HIS A 83 -6.02 4.35 -29.41
N SER A 84 -4.80 3.97 -29.03
CA SER A 84 -3.63 4.04 -29.90
C SER A 84 -3.75 3.06 -31.08
N GLU A 85 -4.17 1.82 -30.82
CA GLU A 85 -4.40 0.80 -31.84
C GLU A 85 -5.47 1.24 -32.85
N LYS A 86 -6.54 1.88 -32.37
CA LYS A 86 -7.58 2.45 -33.23
C LYS A 86 -7.01 3.53 -34.16
N ILE A 87 -6.23 4.47 -33.63
CA ILE A 87 -5.58 5.52 -34.44
C ILE A 87 -4.67 4.89 -35.50
N PHE A 88 -3.83 3.93 -35.13
CA PHE A 88 -2.94 3.27 -36.09
C PHE A 88 -3.73 2.52 -37.17
N THR A 89 -4.82 1.86 -36.81
CA THR A 89 -5.70 1.18 -37.77
C THR A 89 -6.31 2.17 -38.77
N GLU A 90 -6.81 3.31 -38.29
CA GLU A 90 -7.37 4.37 -39.15
C GLU A 90 -6.30 4.94 -40.10
N LEU A 91 -5.08 5.18 -39.60
CA LEU A 91 -3.96 5.66 -40.41
C LEU A 91 -3.54 4.65 -41.49
N ILE A 92 -3.42 3.36 -41.14
CA ILE A 92 -3.10 2.30 -42.10
C ILE A 92 -4.17 2.26 -43.20
N HIS A 93 -5.45 2.31 -42.82
CA HIS A 93 -6.55 2.32 -43.78
C HIS A 93 -6.48 3.51 -44.74
N LEU A 94 -6.20 4.71 -44.21
CA LEU A 94 -6.05 5.93 -45.01
C LEU A 94 -4.87 5.81 -46.01
N ILE A 95 -3.73 5.31 -45.56
CA ILE A 95 -2.54 5.13 -46.42
C ILE A 95 -2.83 4.11 -47.53
N GLN A 96 -3.46 2.99 -47.21
CA GLN A 96 -3.84 1.96 -48.20
C GLN A 96 -4.80 2.51 -49.25
N LYS A 97 -5.80 3.29 -48.82
CA LYS A 97 -6.73 3.96 -49.73
C LYS A 97 -6.01 4.92 -50.66
N ARG A 98 -5.20 5.83 -50.11
CA ARG A 98 -4.42 6.80 -50.91
C ARG A 98 -3.46 6.12 -51.88
N SER A 99 -2.84 5.02 -51.48
CA SER A 99 -1.98 4.22 -52.36
C SER A 99 -2.76 3.63 -53.54
N SER A 100 -3.96 3.12 -53.29
CA SER A 100 -4.85 2.60 -54.32
C SER A 100 -5.32 3.70 -55.28
N ASP A 101 -5.71 4.85 -54.76
CA ASP A 101 -6.13 6.02 -55.54
C ASP A 101 -5.02 6.48 -56.49
N VAL A 102 -3.79 6.62 -55.98
CA VAL A 102 -2.61 7.01 -56.79
C VAL A 102 -2.31 5.96 -57.86
N LYS A 103 -2.38 4.67 -57.52
CA LYS A 103 -2.17 3.58 -58.49
C LYS A 103 -3.22 3.61 -59.62
N GLN A 104 -4.48 3.89 -59.29
CA GLN A 104 -5.53 4.02 -60.29
C GLN A 104 -5.30 5.24 -61.18
N GLN A 105 -4.93 6.38 -60.60
CA GLN A 105 -4.63 7.60 -61.35
C GLN A 105 -3.50 7.40 -62.37
N ILE A 106 -2.42 6.71 -61.98
CA ILE A 106 -1.30 6.38 -62.88
C ILE A 106 -1.80 5.51 -64.06
N ARG A 107 -2.62 4.49 -63.79
CA ARG A 107 -3.15 3.61 -64.84
C ARG A 107 -4.05 4.36 -65.82
N SER A 108 -4.96 5.18 -65.32
CA SER A 108 -5.85 5.99 -66.17
C SER A 108 -5.06 6.98 -67.04
N GLN A 109 -4.02 7.61 -66.49
CA GLN A 109 -3.15 8.50 -67.24
C GLN A 109 -2.44 7.75 -68.39
N GLN A 110 -1.92 6.55 -68.12
CA GLN A 110 -1.25 5.72 -69.13
C GLN A 110 -2.22 5.30 -70.25
N GLU A 111 -3.43 4.87 -69.92
CA GLU A 111 -4.47 4.53 -70.91
C GLU A 111 -4.85 5.73 -71.79
N THR A 112 -4.98 6.92 -71.21
CA THR A 112 -5.29 8.14 -71.99
C THR A 112 -4.17 8.54 -72.94
N GLU A 113 -2.91 8.39 -72.53
CA GLU A 113 -1.75 8.69 -73.38
C GLU A 113 -1.66 7.72 -74.55
N ASP A 114 -1.85 6.42 -74.31
CA ASP A 114 -1.87 5.38 -75.36
C ASP A 114 -2.97 5.64 -76.40
N LEU A 115 -4.16 6.10 -75.96
CA LEU A 115 -5.28 6.42 -76.86
C LEU A 115 -5.05 7.69 -77.70
N THR A 116 -4.22 8.63 -77.22
CA THR A 116 -3.88 9.87 -77.97
C THR A 116 -2.73 9.72 -78.95
N GLN A 117 -1.99 8.60 -78.91
CA GLN A 117 -0.89 8.30 -79.83
C GLN A 117 -1.31 7.44 -81.05
N ILE A 118 -2.60 7.09 -81.17
CA ILE A 118 -3.23 6.39 -82.31
C ILE A 118 -3.91 7.42 -83.21
#